data_AF-A0A9W5PY84-F1
#
_entry.id   AF-A0A9W5PY84-F1
#
_cell.length_a   1.000
_cell.length_b   1.000
_cell.length_c   1.000
_cell.angle_alpha   90.00
_cell.angle_beta   90.00
_cell.angle_gamma   90.00
#
_symmetry.space_group_name_H-M   'P 1'
#
loop_
_entity.id
_entity.type
_entity.pdbx_description
1 polymer ?
#
loop_
_entity_poly.entity_id
_entity_poly.type
_entity_poly.pdbx_seq_one_letter_code
_entity_poly.pdbx_strand_id
1 'polypeptide(L)'
;MNGLYVSSADEKVNYPKFYRKMLGQLAKAQQVLSRCTKGFERWNKQLIRVAKLHEKVANQRKNFLHHKSKELATHFDVVAEEDLYMKGMSQTLNFGKSVADNG
;
A
#
# COMPACT_ATOMS: atom_id res chain seq x y z
N MET A 1 14.18 2.74 0.66
CA MET A 1 13.58 2.95 1.98
C MET A 1 13.14 1.60 2.53
N ASN A 2 13.83 1.11 3.56
CA ASN A 2 13.56 -0.18 4.20
C ASN A 2 13.22 0.11 5.67
N GLY A 3 11.93 0.08 6.00
CA GLY A 3 11.42 0.43 7.33
C GLY A 3 10.20 1.34 7.24
N LEU A 4 9.25 1.14 8.16
CA LEU A 4 8.11 2.02 8.41
C LEU A 4 8.43 3.00 9.56
N TYR A 5 8.96 2.50 10.68
CA TYR A 5 9.45 3.31 11.79
C TYR A 5 10.60 2.59 12.52
N VAL A 6 11.30 3.34 13.37
CA VAL A 6 12.34 2.85 14.28
C VAL A 6 11.98 3.27 15.71
N SER A 7 12.04 2.35 16.67
CA SER A 7 11.80 2.66 18.09
C SER A 7 13.10 3.03 18.82
N SER A 8 12.98 3.60 20.02
CA SER A 8 14.13 3.86 20.91
C SER A 8 14.87 2.58 21.34
N ALA A 9 14.26 1.41 21.18
CA ALA A 9 14.87 0.09 21.39
C ALA A 9 15.59 -0.44 20.13
N ASP A 10 15.84 0.42 19.13
CA ASP A 10 16.41 0.09 17.80
C ASP A 10 15.61 -0.98 17.03
N GLU A 11 14.32 -1.13 17.34
CA GLU A 11 13.45 -2.03 16.59
C GLU A 11 13.04 -1.38 15.28
N LYS A 12 13.46 -1.98 14.16
CA LYS A 12 13.11 -1.53 12.81
C LYS A 12 11.94 -2.33 12.27
N VAL A 13 10.75 -1.73 12.31
CA VAL A 13 9.55 -2.38 11.79
C VAL A 13 9.48 -2.19 10.28
N ASN A 14 9.49 -3.28 9.54
CA ASN A 14 9.34 -3.26 8.09
C ASN A 14 7.88 -3.30 7.64
N TYR A 15 7.61 -2.66 6.50
CA TYR A 15 6.30 -2.75 5.87
C TYR A 15 6.12 -4.11 5.15
N PRO A 16 4.98 -4.82 5.32
CA PRO A 16 4.75 -6.15 4.71
C PRO A 16 4.63 -6.17 3.18
N LYS A 17 4.62 -4.99 2.54
CA LYS A 17 4.55 -4.78 1.07
C LYS A 17 3.32 -5.46 0.44
N PHE A 18 2.13 -5.21 0.99
CA PHE A 18 0.87 -5.81 0.54
C PHE A 18 0.59 -5.61 -0.95
N TYR A 19 0.82 -4.39 -1.46
CA TYR A 19 0.60 -4.08 -2.87
C TYR A 19 1.55 -4.88 -3.78
N ARG A 20 2.84 -5.03 -3.43
CA ARG A 20 3.77 -5.87 -4.21
C ARG A 20 3.35 -7.33 -4.27
N LYS A 21 2.87 -7.89 -3.16
CA LYS A 21 2.35 -9.26 -3.12
C LYS A 21 1.14 -9.45 -4.03
N MET A 22 0.28 -8.44 -4.14
CA MET A 22 -0.93 -8.46 -4.96
C MET A 22 -0.72 -8.00 -6.40
N LEU A 23 0.44 -7.41 -6.73
CA LEU A 23 0.73 -6.79 -8.01
C LEU A 23 0.57 -7.75 -9.19
N GLY A 24 1.02 -9.01 -9.04
CA GLY A 24 0.86 -10.02 -10.09
C GLY A 24 -0.61 -10.34 -10.39
N GLN A 25 -1.48 -10.36 -9.37
CA GLN A 25 -2.91 -10.60 -9.55
C GLN A 25 -3.60 -9.37 -10.16
N LEU A 26 -3.25 -8.17 -9.70
CA LEU A 26 -3.74 -6.90 -10.24
C LEU A 26 -3.35 -6.73 -11.71
N ALA A 27 -2.10 -6.99 -12.08
CA ALA A 27 -1.61 -6.88 -13.44
C ALA A 27 -2.37 -7.83 -14.39
N LYS A 28 -2.56 -9.09 -13.99
CA LYS A 28 -3.37 -10.05 -14.75
C LYS A 28 -4.81 -9.59 -14.91
N ALA A 29 -5.43 -9.12 -13.81
CA ALA A 29 -6.82 -8.64 -13.85
C ALA A 29 -6.98 -7.39 -14.74
N GLN A 30 -6.03 -6.46 -14.70
CA GLN A 30 -6.02 -5.28 -15.56
C GLN A 30 -5.76 -5.63 -17.03
N GLN A 31 -4.87 -6.58 -17.32
CA GLN A 31 -4.63 -7.06 -18.69
C GLN A 31 -5.90 -7.69 -19.30
N VAL A 32 -6.63 -8.49 -18.52
CA VAL A 32 -7.92 -9.05 -18.96
C VAL A 32 -8.94 -7.93 -19.18
N LEU A 33 -9.01 -6.93 -18.30
CA LEU A 33 -9.91 -5.78 -18.46
C LEU A 33 -9.62 -4.99 -19.74
N SER A 34 -8.34 -4.74 -20.04
CA SER A 34 -7.88 -4.03 -21.24
C SER A 34 -8.29 -4.74 -22.53
N ARG A 35 -8.41 -6.07 -22.51
CA ARG A 35 -8.84 -6.88 -23.67
C ARG A 35 -10.36 -7.00 -23.78
N CYS A 36 -11.13 -6.57 -22.77
CA CYS A 36 -12.58 -6.61 -22.80
C CYS A 36 -13.15 -5.37 -23.48
N THR A 37 -14.17 -5.55 -24.33
CA THR A 37 -14.86 -4.43 -24.97
C THR A 37 -15.70 -3.67 -23.94
N LYS A 38 -15.46 -2.36 -23.82
CA LYS A 38 -16.19 -1.48 -22.91
C LYS A 38 -17.69 -1.48 -23.21
N GLY A 39 -18.52 -1.42 -22.17
CA GLY A 39 -19.99 -1.38 -22.29
C GLY A 39 -20.67 -2.74 -22.28
N PHE A 40 -19.93 -3.85 -22.43
CA PHE A 40 -20.49 -5.19 -22.30
C PHE A 40 -20.48 -5.69 -20.86
N GLU A 41 -21.36 -6.63 -20.54
CA GLU A 41 -21.51 -7.19 -19.19
C GLU A 41 -20.20 -7.81 -18.66
N ARG A 42 -19.44 -8.48 -19.54
CA ARG A 42 -18.13 -9.06 -19.21
C ARG A 42 -17.12 -8.00 -18.75
N TRP A 43 -17.15 -6.82 -19.38
CA TRP A 43 -16.27 -5.71 -18.99
C TRP A 43 -16.66 -5.17 -17.60
N ASN A 44 -17.95 -4.99 -17.32
CA ASN A 44 -18.43 -4.56 -16.01
C ASN A 44 -18.04 -5.56 -14.89
N LYS A 45 -18.21 -6.86 -15.13
CA LYS A 45 -17.80 -7.92 -14.19
C LYS A 45 -16.30 -7.86 -13.89
N GLN A 46 -15.48 -7.65 -14.93
CA GLN A 46 -14.03 -7.56 -14.78
C GLN A 46 -13.60 -6.26 -14.09
N LEU A 47 -14.28 -5.14 -14.35
CA LEU A 47 -14.03 -3.87 -13.67
C LEU A 47 -14.25 -4.00 -12.17
N ILE A 48 -15.38 -4.61 -11.75
CA ILE A 48 -15.68 -4.88 -10.34
C ILE A 48 -14.59 -5.77 -9.72
N ARG A 49 -14.10 -6.78 -10.45
CA ARG A 49 -13.01 -7.63 -9.97
C ARG A 49 -11.72 -6.84 -9.71
N VAL A 50 -11.35 -5.95 -10.62
CA VAL A 50 -10.19 -5.06 -10.44
C VAL A 50 -10.40 -4.14 -9.24
N ALA A 51 -11.58 -3.53 -9.10
CA ALA A 51 -11.93 -2.66 -7.98
C ALA A 51 -11.82 -3.39 -6.63
N LYS A 52 -12.39 -4.60 -6.52
CA LYS A 52 -12.30 -5.44 -5.31
C LYS A 52 -10.86 -5.78 -4.93
N LEU A 53 -9.99 -6.02 -5.91
CA LEU A 53 -8.58 -6.28 -5.65
C LEU A 53 -7.87 -5.04 -5.11
N HIS A 54 -8.14 -3.86 -5.68
CA HIS A 54 -7.61 -2.59 -5.16
C HIS A 54 -8.12 -2.30 -3.75
N GLU A 55 -9.41 -2.49 -3.50
CA GLU A 55 -10.04 -2.32 -2.19
C GLU A 55 -9.39 -3.26 -1.15
N LYS A 56 -9.21 -4.55 -1.49
CA LYS A 56 -8.55 -5.51 -0.61
C LYS A 56 -7.15 -5.04 -0.21
N VAL A 57 -6.34 -4.57 -1.17
CA VAL A 57 -5.01 -4.03 -0.87
C VAL A 57 -5.12 -2.81 0.03
N ALA A 58 -5.97 -1.84 -0.29
CA ALA A 58 -6.14 -0.64 0.51
C ALA A 58 -6.56 -0.96 1.95
N ASN A 59 -7.48 -1.90 2.14
CA ASN A 59 -7.94 -2.32 3.47
C ASN A 59 -6.84 -3.05 4.25
N GLN A 60 -6.03 -3.90 3.61
CA GLN A 60 -4.87 -4.52 4.26
C GLN A 60 -3.85 -3.48 4.73
N ARG A 61 -3.59 -2.47 3.89
CA ARG A 61 -2.67 -1.38 4.23
C ARG A 61 -3.18 -0.57 5.43
N LYS A 62 -4.46 -0.15 5.39
CA LYS A 62 -5.11 0.60 6.48
C LYS A 62 -5.13 -0.20 7.79
N ASN A 63 -5.48 -1.48 7.73
CA ASN A 63 -5.54 -2.33 8.91
C ASN A 63 -4.16 -2.45 9.59
N PHE A 64 -3.11 -2.67 8.80
CA PHE A 64 -1.75 -2.73 9.32
C PHE A 64 -1.34 -1.42 10.00
N LEU A 65 -1.57 -0.28 9.36
CA LEU A 65 -1.27 1.04 9.93
C LEU A 65 -2.06 1.30 11.22
N HIS A 66 -3.34 0.94 11.26
CA HIS A 66 -4.18 1.12 12.44
C HIS A 66 -3.72 0.29 13.63
N HIS A 67 -3.33 -0.97 13.40
CA HIS A 67 -2.76 -1.81 14.46
C HIS A 67 -1.44 -1.24 14.98
N LYS A 68 -0.54 -0.80 14.07
CA LYS A 68 0.74 -0.23 14.47
C LYS A 68 0.60 1.14 15.15
N SER A 69 -0.31 2.00 14.72
CA SER A 69 -0.56 3.27 15.40
C SER A 69 -1.12 3.04 16.81
N LYS A 70 -2.02 2.06 16.98
CA LYS A 70 -2.54 1.67 18.30
C LYS A 70 -1.43 1.16 19.21
N GLU A 71 -0.55 0.30 18.69
CA GLU A 71 0.60 -0.22 19.43
C GLU A 71 1.53 0.92 19.89
N LEU A 72 1.88 1.84 18.99
CA LEU A 72 2.73 2.99 19.32
C LEU A 72 2.09 3.88 20.39
N ALA A 73 0.82 4.25 20.23
CA ALA A 73 0.11 5.09 21.19
C ALA A 73 -0.10 4.44 22.56
N THR A 74 -0.01 3.10 22.65
CA THR A 74 -0.16 2.38 23.93
C THR A 74 1.17 2.22 24.66
N HIS A 75 2.29 2.09 23.94
CA HIS A 75 3.59 1.74 24.53
C HIS A 75 4.55 2.92 24.67
N PHE A 76 4.31 4.03 23.96
CA PHE A 76 5.21 5.18 23.96
C PHE A 76 4.45 6.46 24.34
N ASP A 77 4.99 7.20 25.32
CA ASP A 77 4.44 8.49 25.75
C ASP A 77 4.74 9.62 24.75
N VAL A 78 5.82 9.47 23.95
CA VAL A 78 6.29 10.46 22.98
C VAL A 78 6.56 9.77 21.65
N VAL A 79 5.98 10.32 20.57
CA VAL A 79 6.23 9.92 19.19
C VAL A 79 6.75 11.14 18.43
N ALA A 80 7.91 11.00 17.79
CA ALA A 80 8.47 12.01 16.91
C ALA A 80 8.30 11.55 15.45
N GLU A 81 7.85 12.44 14.59
CA GLU A 81 7.69 12.20 13.15
C GLU A 81 8.53 13.21 12.37
N GLU A 82 9.16 12.73 11.29
CA GLU A 82 9.84 13.60 10.34
C GLU A 82 8.84 14.06 9.28
N ASP A 83 8.76 15.37 9.04
CA ASP A 83 7.98 15.91 7.92
C ASP A 83 8.72 15.63 6.61
N LEU A 84 8.33 14.53 5.96
CA LEU A 84 8.91 14.11 4.69
C LEU A 84 8.01 14.50 3.52
N TYR A 85 8.60 15.09 2.49
CA TYR A 85 7.90 15.35 1.23
C TYR A 85 7.72 14.07 0.40
N MET A 86 6.83 13.20 0.89
CA MET A 86 6.57 11.86 0.35
C MET A 86 6.17 11.89 -1.13
N LYS A 87 5.39 12.90 -1.53
CA LYS A 87 4.97 13.06 -2.94
C LYS A 87 6.18 13.26 -3.86
N GLY A 88 7.10 14.16 -3.53
CA GLY A 88 8.31 14.38 -4.31
C GLY A 88 9.22 13.15 -4.30
N MET A 89 9.42 12.53 -3.14
CA MET A 89 10.21 11.30 -3.02
C MET A 89 9.67 10.17 -3.89
N SER A 90 8.34 10.04 -4.00
CA SER A 90 7.70 9.04 -4.84
C SER A 90 7.93 9.26 -6.35
N GLN A 91 8.15 10.51 -6.76
CA GLN A 91 8.37 10.90 -8.15
C GLN A 91 9.85 10.86 -8.55
N THR A 92 10.76 10.75 -7.58
CA THR A 92 12.21 10.67 -7.81
C THR A 92 12.72 9.22 -7.87
N LEU A 93 13.70 8.99 -8.75
CA LEU A 93 14.46 7.74 -8.87
C LEU A 93 13.53 6.51 -8.97
N ASN A 94 13.85 5.44 -8.24
CA ASN A 94 13.11 4.17 -8.20
C ASN A 94 12.26 4.03 -6.92
N PHE A 95 11.89 5.14 -6.28
CA PHE A 95 11.24 5.12 -4.96
C PHE A 95 9.72 5.07 -4.99
N GLY A 96 9.07 5.36 -6.12
CA GLY A 96 7.60 5.46 -6.21
C GLY A 96 6.85 4.29 -5.57
N LYS A 97 7.19 3.05 -5.92
CA LYS A 97 6.54 1.85 -5.34
C LYS A 97 6.93 1.58 -3.89
N SER A 98 8.07 2.08 -3.41
CA SER A 98 8.48 1.89 -2.01
C SER A 98 7.79 2.92 -1.12
N VAL A 99 7.72 4.17 -1.59
CA VAL A 99 7.08 5.27 -0.87
C VAL A 99 5.57 5.07 -0.83
N ALA A 100 4.94 4.68 -1.95
CA ALA A 100 3.50 4.40 -2.01
C ALA A 100 3.06 3.15 -1.23
N ASP A 101 4.00 2.27 -0.88
CA ASP A 101 3.73 1.13 0.01
C ASP A 101 3.75 1.56 1.47
N ASN A 102 4.57 2.54 1.84
CA ASN A 102 4.76 2.99 3.22
C ASN A 102 3.64 3.93 3.72
N GLY A 103 2.91 4.58 2.81
CA GLY A 103 1.77 5.46 3.12
C GLY A 103 0.54 5.09 2.33
#